data_AF-A0A2H3FWV2-F1
#
_entry.id   AF-A0A2H3FWV2-F1
#
_cell.length_a   1.000
_cell.length_b   1.000
_cell.length_c   1.000
_cell.angle_alpha   90.00
_cell.angle_beta   90.00
_cell.angle_gamma   90.00
#
_symmetry.space_group_name_H-M   'P 1'
#
loop_
_entity.id
_entity.type
_entity.pdbx_description
1 polymer ?
#
loop_
_entity_poly.entity_id
_entity_poly.type
_entity_poly.pdbx_seq_one_letter_code
_entity_poly.pdbx_strand_id
1 'polypeptide(L)'
;MTLSDAPATDKCQCTRAKGDYEIEGELGTTVICPDCHLEEATFREPDNAEQADFISERDVYIAFKGSPSLIRIAEKHPSDQLIKKAVRKREKGQEAVRDLIRNYGISTVVATIRILLDDHVFTCTDGARRRFPDLFPEEQESQALD
;
A
#
# COMPACT_ATOMS: atom_id res chain seq x y z
N MET A 1 -18.28 -13.93 -34.45
CA MET A 1 -18.75 -12.64 -35.01
C MET A 1 -18.47 -11.58 -33.97
N THR A 2 -17.85 -10.51 -34.43
CA THR A 2 -17.13 -9.43 -33.74
C THR A 2 -18.01 -8.55 -32.88
N LEU A 3 -17.57 -8.24 -31.66
CA LEU A 3 -18.10 -7.17 -30.81
C LEU A 3 -17.13 -5.99 -30.92
N SER A 4 -17.65 -4.87 -31.41
CA SER A 4 -16.92 -3.70 -31.91
C SER A 4 -15.93 -3.10 -30.89
N ASP A 5 -14.68 -2.96 -31.32
CA ASP A 5 -13.71 -2.01 -30.80
C ASP A 5 -14.23 -0.58 -31.05
N ALA A 6 -14.68 0.08 -30.00
CA ALA A 6 -14.85 1.53 -29.99
C ALA A 6 -13.53 2.15 -29.48
N PRO A 7 -12.88 3.05 -30.23
CA PRO A 7 -11.67 3.70 -29.75
C PRO A 7 -12.05 4.66 -28.62
N ALA A 8 -11.64 4.32 -27.39
CA ALA A 8 -11.66 5.27 -26.29
C ALA A 8 -10.69 6.40 -26.65
N THR A 9 -11.24 7.56 -27.00
CA THR A 9 -10.45 8.76 -27.30
C THR A 9 -9.96 9.32 -25.97
N ASP A 10 -8.73 9.01 -25.60
CA ASP A 10 -8.05 9.63 -24.46
C ASP A 10 -7.84 11.12 -24.80
N LYS A 11 -8.62 11.99 -24.17
CA LYS A 11 -8.57 13.45 -24.38
C LYS A 11 -7.93 14.11 -23.17
N CYS A 12 -6.86 14.88 -23.38
CA CYS A 12 -6.25 15.68 -22.32
C CYS A 12 -7.27 16.63 -21.71
N GLN A 13 -7.42 16.60 -20.38
CA GLN A 13 -8.34 17.48 -19.64
C GLN A 13 -7.72 18.86 -19.32
N CYS A 14 -6.59 19.18 -19.92
CA CYS A 14 -5.90 20.43 -19.71
C CYS A 14 -6.73 21.62 -20.24
N THR A 15 -7.00 22.62 -19.40
CA THR A 15 -7.87 23.79 -19.71
C THR A 15 -7.37 24.68 -20.85
N ARG A 16 -6.17 24.41 -21.37
CA ARG A 16 -5.54 25.09 -22.52
C ARG A 16 -5.58 24.29 -23.82
N ALA A 17 -5.89 22.99 -23.79
CA ALA A 17 -5.97 22.19 -25.01
C ALA A 17 -7.18 22.63 -25.83
N LYS A 18 -6.90 23.27 -26.97
CA LYS A 18 -7.90 23.59 -27.99
C LYS A 18 -7.49 22.88 -29.28
N GLY A 19 -7.63 21.57 -29.28
CA GLY A 19 -7.46 20.76 -30.47
C GLY A 19 -7.87 19.32 -30.20
N ASP A 20 -8.69 18.76 -31.08
CA ASP A 20 -8.84 17.31 -31.19
C ASP A 20 -7.59 16.82 -31.92
N TYR A 21 -6.62 16.28 -31.18
CA TYR A 21 -5.45 15.63 -31.77
C TYR A 21 -5.56 14.12 -31.55
N GLU A 22 -5.50 13.36 -32.64
CA GLU A 22 -5.42 11.90 -32.60
C GLU A 22 -3.99 11.53 -32.20
N ILE A 23 -3.82 11.02 -30.99
CA ILE A 23 -2.54 10.49 -30.52
C ILE A 23 -2.52 8.99 -30.86
N GLU A 24 -1.80 8.60 -31.90
CA GLU A 24 -1.41 7.20 -32.06
C GLU A 24 -0.23 6.90 -31.10
N GLY A 25 -0.56 6.58 -29.85
CA GLY A 25 0.39 6.21 -28.81
C GLY A 25 0.54 4.70 -28.69
N GLU A 26 1.77 4.19 -28.79
CA GLU A 26 2.07 2.78 -28.53
C GLU A 26 1.98 2.50 -27.02
N LEU A 27 1.25 1.43 -26.65
CA LEU A 27 0.96 1.07 -25.25
C LEU A 27 2.23 1.04 -24.39
N GLY A 28 2.28 1.90 -23.36
CA GLY A 28 3.38 1.95 -22.39
C GLY A 28 4.42 3.04 -22.65
N THR A 29 4.19 3.93 -23.62
CA THR A 29 4.98 5.15 -23.81
C THR A 29 4.29 6.36 -23.18
N THR A 30 5.06 7.22 -22.51
CA THR A 30 4.57 8.49 -21.97
C THR A 30 4.31 9.45 -23.11
N VAL A 31 3.06 9.87 -23.30
CA VAL A 31 2.74 10.91 -24.27
C VAL A 31 2.72 12.24 -23.54
N ILE A 32 3.56 13.16 -24.01
CA ILE A 32 3.56 14.53 -23.53
C ILE A 32 2.50 15.28 -24.33
N CYS A 33 1.48 15.82 -23.64
CA CYS A 33 0.51 16.67 -24.31
C CYS A 33 1.22 17.90 -24.89
N PRO A 34 1.13 18.14 -26.22
CA PRO A 34 1.91 19.20 -26.87
C PRO A 34 1.51 20.61 -26.40
N ASP A 35 0.28 20.79 -25.91
CA ASP A 35 -0.23 22.10 -25.50
C ASP A 35 0.16 22.49 -24.06
N CYS A 36 0.33 21.52 -23.16
CA CYS A 36 0.58 21.80 -21.74
C CYS A 36 1.89 21.21 -21.20
N HIS A 37 2.59 20.39 -21.98
CA HIS A 37 3.81 19.67 -21.58
C HIS A 37 3.66 18.84 -20.28
N LEU A 38 2.42 18.50 -19.90
CA LEU A 38 2.16 17.58 -18.80
C LEU A 38 2.35 16.14 -19.32
N GLU A 39 3.06 15.32 -18.53
CA GLU A 39 3.17 13.88 -18.78
C GLU A 39 1.82 13.23 -18.50
N GLU A 40 1.12 12.81 -19.56
CA GLU A 40 -0.06 11.95 -19.43
C GLU A 40 0.41 10.51 -19.56
N ALA A 41 0.34 9.79 -18.45
CA ALA A 41 0.54 8.36 -18.47
C ALA A 41 -0.76 7.72 -18.99
N THR A 42 -0.68 6.98 -20.10
CA THR A 42 -1.78 6.15 -20.62
C THR A 42 -1.95 4.93 -19.70
N PHE A 43 -2.30 5.16 -18.43
CA PHE A 43 -2.76 4.10 -17.57
C PHE A 43 -4.21 3.85 -17.93
N ARG A 44 -4.48 2.67 -18.50
CA ARG A 44 -5.81 2.07 -18.37
C ARG A 44 -6.24 2.21 -16.91
N GLU A 45 -7.35 2.89 -16.66
CA GLU A 45 -8.13 2.61 -15.46
C GLU A 45 -8.27 1.09 -15.38
N PRO A 46 -7.84 0.43 -14.28
CA PRO A 46 -8.01 -1.00 -14.16
C PRO A 46 -9.46 -1.26 -13.76
N ASP A 47 -10.39 -1.06 -14.69
CA ASP A 47 -11.70 -1.66 -14.61
C ASP A 47 -11.50 -3.17 -14.74
N ASN A 48 -11.60 -3.86 -13.59
CA ASN A 48 -11.47 -5.30 -13.41
C ASN A 48 -10.04 -5.85 -13.32
N ALA A 49 -9.15 -5.19 -12.57
CA ALA A 49 -8.14 -5.98 -11.87
C ALA A 49 -8.87 -6.77 -10.78
N GLU A 50 -8.83 -8.11 -10.85
CA GLU A 50 -9.07 -8.97 -9.70
C GLU A 50 -8.44 -8.28 -8.49
N GLN A 51 -9.27 -7.92 -7.51
CA GLN A 51 -8.81 -7.25 -6.32
C GLN A 51 -7.88 -8.23 -5.62
N ALA A 52 -6.58 -8.16 -5.92
CA ALA A 52 -5.57 -8.91 -5.23
C ALA A 52 -5.81 -8.57 -3.76
N ASP A 53 -6.20 -9.56 -2.96
CA ASP A 53 -6.54 -9.36 -1.56
C ASP A 53 -5.40 -8.54 -0.94
N PHE A 54 -5.69 -7.27 -0.64
CA PHE A 54 -4.66 -6.40 -0.11
C PHE A 54 -4.32 -6.91 1.28
N ILE A 55 -3.02 -7.03 1.56
CA ILE A 55 -2.59 -7.45 2.89
C ILE A 55 -3.16 -6.50 3.94
N SER A 56 -3.82 -7.07 4.94
CA SER A 56 -4.36 -6.31 6.06
C SER A 56 -3.21 -5.82 6.95
N GLU A 57 -3.01 -4.49 7.01
CA GLU A 57 -2.05 -3.87 7.93
C GLU A 57 -2.33 -4.26 9.38
N ARG A 58 -3.61 -4.41 9.75
CA ARG A 58 -4.07 -4.84 11.07
C ARG A 58 -3.59 -6.26 11.37
N ASP A 59 -3.72 -7.18 10.42
CA ASP A 59 -3.29 -8.56 10.61
C ASP A 59 -1.77 -8.65 10.68
N VAL A 60 -1.06 -7.84 9.89
CA VAL A 60 0.39 -7.67 10.01
C VAL A 60 0.75 -7.14 11.39
N TYR A 61 0.09 -6.08 11.86
CA TYR A 61 0.32 -5.55 13.21
C TYR A 61 0.09 -6.61 14.27
N ILE A 62 -1.02 -7.33 14.26
CA ILE A 62 -1.33 -8.40 15.23
C ILE A 62 -0.27 -9.51 15.17
N ALA A 63 0.11 -9.93 13.96
CA ALA A 63 1.10 -10.98 13.77
C ALA A 63 2.51 -10.55 14.20
N PHE A 64 2.79 -9.24 14.26
CA PHE A 64 4.09 -8.66 14.58
C PHE A 64 4.15 -7.83 15.87
N LYS A 65 3.03 -7.64 16.59
CA LYS A 65 2.99 -6.91 17.86
C LYS A 65 3.88 -7.59 18.88
N GLY A 66 4.57 -6.81 19.70
CA GLY A 66 5.52 -7.30 20.70
C GLY A 66 6.82 -7.89 20.12
N SER A 67 7.13 -7.72 18.82
CA SER A 67 8.41 -8.16 18.25
C SER A 67 9.56 -7.29 18.76
N PRO A 68 10.50 -7.80 19.59
CA PRO A 68 11.62 -6.98 20.07
C PRO A 68 12.57 -6.60 18.93
N SER A 69 12.61 -7.41 17.87
CA SER A 69 13.42 -7.12 16.68
C SER A 69 12.90 -5.90 15.93
N LEU A 70 11.57 -5.71 15.81
CA LEU A 70 11.01 -4.58 15.08
C LEU A 70 11.18 -3.27 15.85
N ILE A 71 11.03 -3.31 17.19
CA ILE A 71 11.29 -2.15 18.06
C ILE A 71 12.75 -1.66 17.86
N ARG A 72 13.73 -2.58 17.92
CA ARG A 72 15.14 -2.24 17.69
C ARG A 72 15.45 -1.74 16.28
N ILE A 73 14.66 -2.15 15.28
CA ILE A 73 14.84 -1.73 13.88
C ILE A 73 14.34 -0.29 13.71
N ALA A 74 13.21 0.06 14.32
CA ALA A 74 12.68 1.42 14.32
C ALA A 74 13.69 2.43 14.90
N GLU A 75 14.44 2.04 15.93
CA GLU A 75 15.45 2.88 16.58
C GLU A 75 16.73 3.12 15.74
N LYS A 76 17.03 2.26 14.75
CA LYS A 76 18.35 2.18 14.09
C LYS A 76 18.34 2.47 12.59
N HIS A 77 17.32 3.18 12.12
CA HIS A 77 16.94 3.32 10.71
C HIS A 77 16.49 1.98 10.07
N PRO A 78 15.21 1.87 9.71
CA PRO A 78 14.69 0.65 9.11
C PRO A 78 15.30 0.41 7.72
N SER A 79 15.80 -0.81 7.50
CA SER A 79 16.14 -1.30 6.16
C SER A 79 15.40 -2.60 5.87
N ASP A 80 15.01 -2.79 4.62
CA ASP A 80 14.25 -3.96 4.17
C ASP A 80 14.96 -5.28 4.51
N GLN A 81 16.31 -5.28 4.49
CA GLN A 81 17.09 -6.46 4.87
C GLN A 81 16.93 -6.80 6.36
N LEU A 82 16.94 -5.79 7.23
CA LEU A 82 16.74 -5.99 8.68
C LEU A 82 15.29 -6.44 8.97
N ILE A 83 14.32 -5.82 8.31
CA ILE A 83 12.90 -6.19 8.42
C ILE A 83 12.72 -7.64 7.96
N LYS A 84 13.27 -8.01 6.80
CA LYS A 84 13.22 -9.39 6.27
C LYS A 84 13.82 -10.40 7.24
N LYS A 85 14.95 -10.09 7.89
CA LYS A 85 15.52 -10.93 8.95
C LYS A 85 14.58 -11.08 10.15
N ALA A 86 13.93 -10.00 10.57
CA ALA A 86 12.95 -10.04 11.65
C ALA A 86 11.72 -10.89 11.29
N VAL A 87 11.23 -10.76 10.06
CA VAL A 87 10.13 -11.58 9.51
C VAL A 87 10.50 -13.06 9.54
N ARG A 88 11.65 -13.45 8.96
CA ARG A 88 12.12 -14.85 8.97
C ARG A 88 12.33 -15.41 10.38
N LYS A 89 12.78 -14.57 11.32
CA LYS A 89 12.93 -15.00 12.72
C LYS A 89 11.57 -15.32 13.35
N ARG A 90 10.55 -14.48 13.10
CA ARG A 90 9.23 -14.65 13.69
C ARG A 90 8.40 -15.75 13.01
N GLU A 91 8.56 -15.92 11.70
CA GLU A 91 7.97 -17.01 10.89
C GLU A 91 8.19 -18.41 11.50
N LYS A 92 9.38 -18.66 12.07
CA LYS A 92 9.72 -19.95 12.70
C LYS A 92 8.82 -20.31 13.88
N GLY A 93 8.28 -19.33 14.60
CA GLY A 93 7.53 -19.55 15.84
C GLY A 93 6.08 -19.08 15.79
N GLN A 94 5.63 -18.47 14.69
CA GLN A 94 4.31 -17.85 14.59
C GLN A 94 3.62 -18.29 13.31
N GLU A 95 2.52 -19.03 13.44
CA GLU A 95 1.73 -19.53 12.31
C GLU A 95 1.11 -18.40 11.49
N ALA A 96 0.54 -17.39 12.15
CA ALA A 96 -0.01 -16.22 11.48
C ALA A 96 1.00 -15.53 10.54
N VAL A 97 2.29 -15.53 10.90
CA VAL A 97 3.34 -14.97 10.03
C VAL A 97 3.62 -15.88 8.83
N ARG A 98 3.58 -17.21 9.00
CA ARG A 98 3.69 -18.16 7.87
C ARG A 98 2.52 -18.00 6.91
N ASP A 99 1.31 -17.83 7.43
CA ASP A 99 0.10 -17.64 6.62
C ASP A 99 0.17 -16.33 5.82
N LEU A 100 0.57 -15.23 6.46
CA LEU A 100 0.79 -13.95 5.77
C LEU A 100 1.81 -14.07 4.63
N ILE A 101 2.93 -14.77 4.87
CA ILE A 101 3.96 -14.97 3.85
C ILE A 101 3.46 -15.89 2.73
N ARG A 102 2.70 -16.94 3.05
CA ARG A 102 2.14 -17.88 2.08
C ARG A 102 1.12 -17.20 1.17
N ASN A 103 0.25 -16.36 1.73
CA ASN A 103 -0.86 -15.74 1.01
C ASN A 103 -0.41 -14.50 0.20
N TYR A 104 0.51 -13.69 0.74
CA TYR A 104 0.86 -12.38 0.17
C TYR A 104 2.33 -12.25 -0.25
N GLY A 105 3.19 -13.19 0.13
CA GLY A 105 4.62 -13.13 -0.13
C GLY A 105 5.41 -12.27 0.86
N ILE A 106 6.68 -12.61 1.06
CA ILE A 106 7.53 -11.94 2.05
C ILE A 106 7.80 -10.47 1.70
N SER A 107 7.89 -10.10 0.42
CA SER A 107 8.16 -8.73 0.00
C SER A 107 7.01 -7.80 0.40
N THR A 108 5.77 -8.23 0.19
CA THR A 108 4.54 -7.52 0.57
C THR A 108 4.46 -7.32 2.09
N VAL A 109 4.77 -8.38 2.86
CA VAL A 109 4.84 -8.30 4.33
C VAL A 109 5.92 -7.31 4.79
N VAL A 110 7.11 -7.33 4.18
CA VAL A 110 8.20 -6.41 4.51
C VAL A 110 7.83 -4.96 4.20
N ALA A 111 7.23 -4.69 3.04
CA ALA A 111 6.77 -3.35 2.66
C ALA A 111 5.72 -2.82 3.64
N THR A 112 4.76 -3.66 4.04
CA THR A 112 3.72 -3.28 5.01
C THR A 112 4.32 -2.99 6.39
N ILE A 113 5.24 -3.83 6.86
CA ILE A 113 5.95 -3.58 8.13
C ILE A 113 6.73 -2.26 8.06
N ARG A 114 7.32 -1.92 6.92
CA ARG A 114 8.04 -0.65 6.76
C ARG A 114 7.12 0.55 6.94
N ILE A 115 5.96 0.56 6.30
CA ILE A 115 4.94 1.60 6.48
C ILE A 115 4.57 1.73 7.97
N LEU A 116 4.28 0.61 8.64
CA LEU A 116 3.94 0.60 10.06
C LEU A 116 5.08 1.05 10.98
N LEU A 117 6.34 0.81 10.59
CA LEU A 117 7.51 1.32 11.33
C LEU A 117 7.67 2.84 11.15
N ASP A 118 7.45 3.34 9.93
CA ASP A 118 7.50 4.77 9.62
C ASP A 118 6.39 5.53 10.37
N ASP A 119 5.22 4.91 10.54
CA ASP A 119 4.10 5.42 11.35
C ASP A 119 4.26 5.19 12.87
N HIS A 120 5.43 4.69 13.33
CA HIS A 120 5.73 4.40 14.74
C HIS A 120 4.75 3.44 15.44
N VAL A 121 4.02 2.63 14.68
CA VAL A 121 2.98 1.71 15.20
C VAL A 121 3.57 0.64 16.12
N PHE A 122 4.79 0.18 15.88
CA PHE A 122 5.42 -0.85 16.71
C PHE A 122 6.16 -0.31 17.94
N THR A 123 6.44 0.99 17.99
CA THR A 123 7.25 1.62 19.05
C THR A 123 6.43 2.49 20.00
N CYS A 124 5.28 2.98 19.56
CA CYS A 124 4.43 3.86 20.34
C CYS A 124 3.01 3.29 20.46
N THR A 125 2.55 3.08 21.69
CA THR A 125 1.17 2.62 21.94
C THR A 125 0.14 3.59 21.36
N ASP A 126 0.36 4.90 21.45
CA ASP A 126 -0.53 5.89 20.84
C ASP A 126 -0.51 5.83 19.31
N GLY A 127 0.65 5.55 18.70
CA GLY A 127 0.76 5.30 17.26
C GLY A 127 -0.08 4.09 16.83
N ALA A 128 0.02 2.99 17.57
CA ALA A 128 -0.81 1.81 17.35
C ALA A 128 -2.31 2.09 17.54
N ARG A 129 -2.69 2.83 18.58
CA ARG A 129 -4.07 3.22 18.87
C ARG A 129 -4.69 4.07 17.77
N ARG A 130 -3.96 5.07 17.27
CA ARG A 130 -4.43 5.92 16.17
C ARG A 130 -4.62 5.12 14.88
N ARG A 131 -3.76 4.12 14.62
CA ARG A 131 -3.85 3.29 13.42
C ARG A 131 -4.93 2.21 13.53
N PHE A 132 -5.10 1.62 14.71
CA PHE A 132 -6.02 0.50 14.95
C PHE A 132 -6.85 0.73 16.23
N PRO A 133 -7.77 1.71 16.24
CA PRO A 133 -8.52 2.08 17.45
C PRO A 133 -9.39 0.94 17.98
N ASP A 134 -9.85 0.04 17.11
CA ASP A 134 -10.65 -1.14 17.46
C ASP A 134 -9.87 -2.17 18.31
N LEU A 135 -8.53 -2.14 18.26
CA LEU A 135 -7.68 -3.01 19.06
C LEU A 135 -7.46 -2.48 20.49
N PHE A 136 -7.93 -1.27 20.80
CA PHE A 136 -7.75 -0.60 22.09
C PHE A 136 -9.07 0.01 22.60
N PRO A 137 -10.06 -0.81 22.99
CA PRO A 137 -11.39 -0.33 23.37
C PRO A 137 -11.44 0.43 24.71
N GLU A 138 -10.41 0.33 25.55
CA GLU A 138 -10.45 0.67 26.99
C GLU A 138 -10.48 2.17 27.34
N GLU A 139 -10.59 3.10 26.38
CA GLU A 139 -10.55 4.56 26.67
C GLU A 139 -11.70 5.40 26.10
N GLN A 140 -12.67 4.80 25.39
CA GLN A 140 -13.84 5.57 24.91
C GLN A 140 -14.93 5.75 25.99
N GLU A 141 -14.90 4.98 27.08
CA GLU A 141 -15.93 5.05 28.12
C GLU A 141 -15.67 6.14 29.18
N SER A 142 -14.42 6.60 29.32
CA SER A 142 -14.04 7.58 30.36
C SER A 142 -14.19 9.05 29.93
N GLN A 143 -14.48 9.33 28.66
CA GLN A 143 -14.65 10.70 28.13
C GLN A 143 -16.12 11.06 27.82
N ALA A 144 -17.06 10.14 28.02
CA ALA A 144 -18.50 10.36 27.79
C ALA A 144 -19.27 10.72 29.07
N LEU A 145 -18.57 10.92 30.19
CA LEU A 145 -19.11 11.27 31.51
C LEU A 145 -18.39 12.52 32.05
N ASP A 146 -18.45 13.62 31.31
CA ASP A 146 -18.25 14.99 31.84
C ASP A 146 -19.24 15.94 31.16
#